data_AF-R6GYH3-F1
#
_entry.id   AF-R6GYH3-F1
#
_cell.length_a   1.000
_cell.length_b   1.000
_cell.length_c   1.000
_cell.angle_alpha   90.00
_cell.angle_beta   90.00
_cell.angle_gamma   90.00
#
_symmetry.space_group_name_H-M   'P 1'
#
loop_
_entity.id
_entity.type
_entity.pdbx_description
1 polymer ?
#
loop_
_entity_poly.entity_id
_entity_poly.type
_entity_poly.pdbx_seq_one_letter_code
_entity_poly.pdbx_strand_id
1 'polypeptide(L)'
;MEEYLVPTAFGQAEFIEKKSRFIGHIWPTESEAEALAHIEEMRKLHYDATHNVWAYIIKDGPVRFSDDGEPGGTAGMPTLQVLQRENLFHVTCVVTRYFGGVLLGAGGLVRAYAKGAKIAVDAAGKSMKRVWTSLYLPVPYSWYERMKLEVAAFGGLIRDTQFGADVELEVLLPEARTSPFLERLRDMSGATLEALITGQEYRAFPLTEVSAAP
;
A
#
# COMPACT_ATOMS: atom_id res chain seq x y z
N MET A 1 3.67 16.59 4.27
CA MET A 1 3.55 15.31 5.00
C MET A 1 4.61 14.38 4.45
N GLU A 2 5.56 13.97 5.31
CA GLU A 2 6.69 13.08 4.95
C GLU A 2 6.30 11.60 4.90
N GLU A 3 5.12 11.26 5.43
CA GLU A 3 4.55 9.92 5.41
C GLU A 3 3.33 9.86 4.49
N TYR A 4 3.20 8.79 3.73
CA TYR A 4 2.02 8.51 2.89
C TYR A 4 1.93 7.03 2.54
N LEU A 5 0.74 6.59 2.14
CA LEU A 5 0.51 5.22 1.69
C LEU A 5 0.77 5.08 0.19
N VAL A 6 1.34 3.95 -0.19
CA VAL A 6 1.50 3.51 -1.57
C VAL A 6 0.97 2.07 -1.70
N PRO A 7 0.56 1.61 -2.89
CA PRO A 7 0.33 0.18 -3.11
C PRO A 7 1.61 -0.60 -2.76
N THR A 8 1.50 -1.75 -2.11
CA THR A 8 2.69 -2.53 -1.73
C THR A 8 3.37 -3.13 -2.95
N ALA A 9 2.57 -3.65 -3.88
CA ALA A 9 3.01 -4.24 -5.13
C ALA A 9 1.93 -4.05 -6.19
N PHE A 10 2.17 -4.60 -7.38
CA PHE A 10 1.10 -4.79 -8.35
C PHE A 10 -0.02 -5.65 -7.75
N GLY A 11 -1.27 -5.22 -7.94
CA GLY A 11 -2.46 -5.97 -7.53
C GLY A 11 -3.47 -6.08 -8.66
N GLN A 12 -4.13 -7.24 -8.74
CA GLN A 12 -5.19 -7.49 -9.71
C GLN A 12 -6.30 -8.32 -9.08
N ALA A 13 -7.54 -7.94 -9.36
CA ALA A 13 -8.72 -8.73 -9.01
C ALA A 13 -9.87 -8.42 -9.96
N GLU A 14 -10.80 -9.37 -10.11
CA GLU A 14 -11.97 -9.20 -10.99
C GLU A 14 -13.28 -9.57 -10.31
N PHE A 15 -14.38 -9.05 -10.86
CA PHE A 15 -15.73 -9.46 -10.51
C PHE A 15 -16.69 -9.29 -11.69
N ILE A 16 -17.86 -9.91 -11.58
CA ILE A 16 -18.94 -9.81 -12.56
C ILE A 16 -20.13 -9.09 -11.94
N GLU A 17 -20.69 -8.12 -12.64
CA GLU A 17 -21.91 -7.40 -12.27
C GLU A 17 -22.81 -7.29 -13.49
N LYS A 18 -24.04 -7.82 -13.39
CA LYS A 18 -25.00 -7.87 -14.51
C LYS A 18 -24.35 -8.35 -15.82
N LYS A 19 -23.64 -9.49 -15.75
CA LYS A 19 -22.87 -10.11 -16.85
C LYS A 19 -21.69 -9.30 -17.38
N SER A 20 -21.51 -8.03 -16.97
CA SER A 20 -20.32 -7.26 -17.32
C SER A 20 -19.17 -7.69 -16.40
N ARG A 21 -18.00 -7.96 -16.97
CA ARG A 21 -16.79 -8.30 -16.21
C ARG A 21 -15.97 -7.04 -16.00
N PHE A 22 -15.53 -6.83 -14.76
CA PHE A 22 -14.66 -5.73 -14.35
C PHE A 22 -13.38 -6.30 -13.77
N ILE A 23 -12.24 -5.86 -14.28
CA ILE A 23 -10.90 -6.28 -13.84
C ILE A 23 -10.18 -5.03 -13.36
N GLY A 24 -9.93 -4.94 -12.06
CA GLY A 24 -9.14 -3.87 -11.48
C GLY A 24 -7.67 -4.26 -11.46
N HIS A 25 -6.82 -3.36 -11.94
CA HIS A 25 -5.37 -3.45 -11.88
C HIS A 25 -4.84 -2.22 -11.16
N ILE A 26 -3.82 -2.39 -10.33
CA ILE A 26 -3.19 -1.27 -9.61
C ILE A 26 -1.69 -1.48 -9.49
N TRP A 27 -0.93 -0.40 -9.61
CA TRP A 27 0.53 -0.41 -9.51
C TRP A 27 0.99 0.68 -8.53
N PRO A 28 2.08 0.43 -7.77
CA PRO A 28 2.94 1.50 -7.30
C PRO A 28 3.53 2.21 -8.53
N THR A 29 3.50 3.53 -8.55
CA THR A 29 3.86 4.34 -9.72
C THR A 29 4.53 5.63 -9.27
N GLU A 30 5.82 5.79 -9.50
CA GLU A 30 6.57 6.93 -8.98
C GLU A 30 6.45 8.18 -9.87
N SER A 31 6.10 8.03 -11.16
CA SER A 31 6.04 9.14 -12.11
C SER A 31 4.84 9.10 -13.06
N GLU A 32 4.51 10.25 -13.66
CA GLU A 32 3.47 10.33 -14.70
C GLU A 32 3.84 9.49 -15.95
N ALA A 33 5.13 9.38 -16.27
CA ALA A 33 5.59 8.56 -17.39
C ALA A 33 5.31 7.06 -17.16
N GLU A 34 5.54 6.56 -15.95
CA GLU A 34 5.19 5.19 -15.57
C GLU A 34 3.67 4.97 -15.58
N ALA A 35 2.89 5.94 -15.08
CA ALA A 35 1.44 5.87 -15.11
C ALA A 35 0.91 5.68 -16.53
N LEU A 36 1.40 6.51 -17.47
CA LEU A 36 1.04 6.43 -18.88
C LEU A 36 1.51 5.12 -19.52
N ALA A 37 2.65 4.57 -19.11
CA ALA A 37 3.13 3.28 -19.59
C ALA A 37 2.20 2.13 -19.17
N HIS A 38 1.76 2.08 -17.90
CA HIS A 38 0.80 1.07 -17.44
C HIS A 38 -0.57 1.19 -18.11
N ILE A 39 -1.05 2.42 -18.33
CA ILE A 39 -2.30 2.66 -19.06
C ILE A 39 -2.19 2.12 -20.49
N GLU A 40 -1.08 2.39 -21.16
CA GLU A 40 -0.83 1.91 -22.52
C GLU A 40 -0.68 0.39 -22.59
N GLU A 41 -0.01 -0.20 -21.60
CA GLU A 41 0.11 -1.65 -21.43
C GLU A 41 -1.27 -2.30 -21.34
N MET A 42 -2.16 -1.79 -20.47
CA MET A 42 -3.52 -2.32 -20.32
C MET A 42 -4.37 -2.11 -21.57
N ARG A 43 -4.23 -0.97 -22.24
CA ARG A 43 -4.92 -0.72 -23.51
C ARG A 43 -4.53 -1.74 -24.58
N LYS A 44 -3.26 -2.17 -24.64
CA LYS A 44 -2.79 -3.19 -25.57
C LYS A 44 -3.22 -4.59 -25.16
N LEU A 45 -3.10 -4.92 -23.87
CA LEU A 45 -3.46 -6.22 -23.33
C LEU A 45 -4.97 -6.49 -23.45
N HIS A 46 -5.78 -5.47 -23.20
CA HIS A 46 -7.24 -5.49 -23.24
C HIS A 46 -7.76 -4.63 -24.40
N TYR A 47 -7.21 -4.82 -25.59
CA TYR A 47 -7.56 -4.05 -26.80
C TYR A 47 -9.03 -4.24 -27.23
N ASP A 48 -9.63 -5.36 -26.84
CA ASP A 48 -11.01 -5.75 -27.15
C ASP A 48 -11.99 -5.44 -26.00
N ALA A 49 -11.50 -4.84 -24.90
CA ALA A 49 -12.36 -4.40 -23.83
C ALA A 49 -13.27 -3.25 -24.30
N THR A 50 -14.41 -3.12 -23.63
CA THR A 50 -15.34 -2.03 -23.90
C THR A 50 -14.74 -0.69 -23.44
N HIS A 51 -14.13 -0.67 -22.25
CA HIS A 51 -13.48 0.50 -21.67
C HIS A 51 -12.30 0.08 -20.79
N ASN A 52 -11.21 0.83 -20.82
CA ASN A 52 -10.07 0.78 -19.92
C ASN A 52 -10.00 2.10 -19.13
N VAL A 53 -10.87 2.20 -18.14
CA VAL A 53 -11.02 3.38 -17.28
C VAL A 53 -9.85 3.46 -16.33
N TRP A 54 -9.27 4.65 -16.13
CA TRP A 54 -8.08 4.78 -15.30
C TRP A 54 -8.08 6.01 -14.41
N ALA A 55 -7.29 5.94 -13.34
CA ALA A 55 -6.93 7.06 -12.49
C ALA A 55 -5.51 6.88 -11.94
N TYR A 56 -4.79 7.97 -11.73
CA TYR A 56 -3.51 7.95 -11.04
C TYR A 56 -3.29 9.19 -10.16
N ILE A 57 -2.46 9.01 -9.14
CA ILE A 57 -2.07 10.06 -8.19
C ILE A 57 -0.55 9.99 -8.06
N ILE A 58 0.14 11.04 -8.50
CA ILE A 58 1.56 11.25 -8.20
C ILE A 58 1.65 12.27 -7.07
N LYS A 59 2.34 11.93 -5.97
CA LYS A 59 2.45 12.86 -4.84
C LYS A 59 3.16 14.14 -5.28
N ASP A 60 2.63 15.28 -4.85
CA ASP A 60 3.12 16.62 -5.22
C ASP A 60 3.17 16.87 -6.74
N GLY A 61 2.44 16.04 -7.51
CA GLY A 61 2.40 16.04 -8.95
C GLY A 61 0.97 15.90 -9.48
N PRO A 62 0.81 15.40 -10.72
CA PRO A 62 -0.50 15.32 -11.35
C PRO A 62 -1.42 14.28 -10.69
N VAL A 63 -2.70 14.64 -10.60
CA VAL A 63 -3.80 13.75 -10.26
C VAL A 63 -4.76 13.75 -11.43
N ARG A 64 -4.90 12.62 -12.12
CA ARG A 64 -5.73 12.52 -13.33
C ARG A 64 -6.56 11.25 -13.34
N PHE A 65 -7.62 11.30 -14.14
CA PHE A 65 -8.50 10.17 -14.41
C PHE A 65 -9.09 10.29 -15.81
N SER A 66 -9.64 9.20 -16.33
CA SER A 66 -10.41 9.15 -17.56
C SER A 66 -11.57 8.18 -17.42
N ASP A 67 -12.74 8.57 -17.91
CA ASP A 67 -13.89 7.68 -18.05
C ASP A 67 -13.80 6.76 -19.30
N ASP A 68 -12.79 6.94 -20.16
CA ASP A 68 -12.53 6.11 -21.35
C ASP A 68 -13.76 5.79 -22.22
N GLY A 69 -14.65 6.77 -22.41
CA GLY A 69 -15.87 6.62 -23.21
C GLY A 69 -17.10 6.16 -22.43
N GLU A 70 -16.99 5.85 -21.14
CA GLU A 70 -18.14 5.76 -20.24
C GLU A 70 -18.82 7.13 -20.07
N PRO A 71 -20.09 7.17 -19.64
CA PRO A 71 -20.75 8.43 -19.30
C PRO A 71 -19.92 9.25 -18.29
N GLY A 72 -19.77 10.54 -18.56
CA GLY A 72 -18.87 11.41 -17.81
C GLY A 72 -19.10 11.38 -16.30
N GLY A 73 -18.03 11.20 -15.54
CA GLY A 73 -18.02 11.14 -14.08
C GLY A 73 -18.55 9.84 -13.49
N THR A 74 -18.89 8.83 -14.29
CA THR A 74 -19.45 7.57 -13.79
C THR A 74 -18.42 6.45 -13.62
N ALA A 75 -17.18 6.66 -14.03
CA ALA A 75 -16.16 5.62 -14.02
C ALA A 75 -14.80 6.07 -13.46
N GLY A 76 -14.09 6.95 -14.17
CA GLY A 76 -12.75 7.41 -13.79
C GLY A 76 -12.75 8.19 -12.47
N MET A 77 -13.76 9.04 -12.26
CA MET A 77 -13.92 9.78 -11.01
C MET A 77 -14.17 8.84 -9.80
N PRO A 78 -15.11 7.87 -9.86
CA PRO A 78 -15.22 6.84 -8.83
C PRO A 78 -13.94 6.05 -8.55
N THR A 79 -13.19 5.67 -9.59
CA THR A 79 -11.88 5.00 -9.44
C THR A 79 -10.91 5.89 -8.66
N LEU A 80 -10.78 7.17 -9.05
CA LEU A 80 -9.92 8.14 -8.36
C LEU A 80 -10.33 8.34 -6.89
N GLN A 81 -11.64 8.48 -6.63
CA GLN A 81 -12.17 8.70 -5.29
C GLN A 81 -11.84 7.53 -4.34
N VAL A 82 -11.76 6.30 -4.85
CA VAL A 82 -11.31 5.16 -4.06
C VAL A 82 -9.84 5.32 -3.66
N LEU A 83 -8.96 5.64 -4.61
CA LEU A 83 -7.54 5.86 -4.31
C LEU A 83 -7.33 6.96 -3.26
N GLN A 84 -8.09 8.06 -3.38
CA GLN A 84 -8.08 9.18 -2.42
C GLN A 84 -8.60 8.77 -1.05
N ARG A 85 -9.72 8.02 -0.99
CA ARG A 85 -10.29 7.53 0.28
C ARG A 85 -9.34 6.57 0.99
N GLU A 86 -8.63 5.75 0.23
CA GLU A 86 -7.59 4.84 0.73
C GLU A 86 -6.28 5.57 1.07
N ASN A 87 -6.21 6.89 0.84
CA ASN A 87 -5.07 7.77 1.08
C ASN A 87 -3.79 7.32 0.35
N LEU A 88 -3.96 6.76 -0.86
CA LEU A 88 -2.87 6.27 -1.68
C LEU A 88 -2.27 7.38 -2.56
N PHE A 89 -0.95 7.37 -2.64
CA PHE A 89 -0.15 8.20 -3.53
C PHE A 89 0.83 7.33 -4.31
N HIS A 90 1.44 7.91 -5.34
CA HIS A 90 2.32 7.18 -6.27
C HIS A 90 1.67 5.89 -6.75
N VAL A 91 0.50 6.05 -7.37
CA VAL A 91 -0.39 4.95 -7.70
C VAL A 91 -1.04 5.19 -9.05
N THR A 92 -1.15 4.11 -9.82
CA THR A 92 -1.97 4.05 -11.03
C THR A 92 -2.94 2.89 -10.92
N CYS A 93 -4.21 3.12 -11.26
CA CYS A 93 -5.23 2.09 -11.29
C CYS A 93 -5.96 2.11 -12.64
N VAL A 94 -6.13 0.94 -13.25
CA VAL A 94 -6.90 0.73 -14.47
C VAL A 94 -7.99 -0.30 -14.18
N VAL A 95 -9.25 0.08 -14.40
CA VAL A 95 -10.40 -0.81 -14.33
C VAL A 95 -10.88 -1.10 -15.74
N THR A 96 -10.56 -2.31 -16.22
CA THR A 96 -10.98 -2.81 -17.52
C THR A 96 -12.39 -3.37 -17.43
N ARG A 97 -13.28 -2.96 -18.34
CA ARG A 97 -14.65 -3.45 -18.44
C ARG A 97 -14.89 -4.18 -19.76
N TYR A 98 -15.45 -5.37 -19.65
CA TYR A 98 -16.08 -6.10 -20.75
C TYR A 98 -17.60 -6.05 -20.59
N PHE A 99 -18.30 -5.42 -21.53
CA PHE A 99 -19.76 -5.28 -21.47
C PHE A 99 -20.49 -6.62 -21.65
N GLY A 100 -21.40 -6.92 -20.71
CA GLY A 100 -22.14 -8.19 -20.68
C GLY A 100 -23.52 -8.19 -21.34
N GLY A 101 -23.85 -7.15 -22.12
CA GLY A 101 -25.16 -7.03 -22.77
C GLY A 101 -26.29 -6.48 -21.89
N VAL A 102 -26.05 -6.18 -20.61
CA VAL A 102 -27.04 -5.60 -19.69
C VAL A 102 -26.52 -4.27 -19.14
N LEU A 103 -27.28 -3.20 -19.34
CA LEU A 103 -26.92 -1.87 -18.86
C LEU A 103 -26.96 -1.80 -17.32
N LEU A 104 -25.96 -1.16 -16.73
CA LEU A 104 -25.89 -0.93 -15.28
C LEU A 104 -26.61 0.36 -14.86
N GLY A 105 -26.75 1.34 -15.77
CA GLY A 105 -27.16 2.71 -15.46
C GLY A 105 -26.06 3.49 -14.73
N ALA A 106 -26.15 4.83 -14.67
CA ALA A 106 -25.10 5.69 -14.13
C ALA A 106 -24.68 5.32 -12.70
N GLY A 107 -25.65 5.15 -11.78
CA GLY A 107 -25.36 4.75 -10.41
C GLY A 107 -24.79 3.33 -10.29
N GLY A 108 -25.11 2.44 -11.23
CA GLY A 108 -24.53 1.10 -11.28
C GLY A 108 -23.07 1.12 -11.73
N LEU A 109 -22.73 1.95 -12.72
CA LEU A 109 -21.35 2.16 -13.18
C LEU A 109 -20.49 2.73 -12.06
N VAL A 110 -20.97 3.78 -11.38
CA VAL A 110 -20.26 4.39 -10.25
C VAL A 110 -19.86 3.36 -9.21
N ARG A 111 -20.80 2.49 -8.81
CA ARG A 111 -20.51 1.42 -7.83
C ARG A 111 -19.58 0.35 -8.38
N ALA A 112 -19.72 -0.02 -9.65
CA ALA A 112 -18.89 -1.06 -10.26
C ALA A 112 -17.43 -0.60 -10.40
N TYR A 113 -17.18 0.62 -10.90
CA TYR A 113 -15.83 1.15 -11.02
C TYR A 113 -15.15 1.39 -9.67
N ALA A 114 -15.90 1.93 -8.70
CA ALA A 114 -15.39 2.04 -7.32
C ALA A 114 -15.04 0.66 -6.74
N LYS A 115 -15.89 -0.36 -6.96
CA LYS A 115 -15.60 -1.73 -6.51
C LYS A 115 -14.36 -2.30 -7.21
N GLY A 116 -14.22 -2.11 -8.52
CA GLY A 116 -13.07 -2.57 -9.30
C GLY A 116 -11.75 -1.99 -8.78
N ALA A 117 -11.72 -0.69 -8.51
CA ALA A 117 -10.57 -0.05 -7.89
C ALA A 117 -10.29 -0.60 -6.49
N LYS A 118 -11.34 -0.77 -5.66
CA LYS A 118 -11.19 -1.23 -4.28
C LYS A 118 -10.62 -2.65 -4.19
N ILE A 119 -11.11 -3.58 -4.99
CA ILE A 119 -10.59 -4.97 -4.98
C ILE A 119 -9.15 -5.03 -5.48
N ALA A 120 -8.74 -4.14 -6.40
CA ALA A 120 -7.36 -4.04 -6.83
C ALA A 120 -6.46 -3.51 -5.72
N VAL A 121 -6.89 -2.47 -5.00
CA VAL A 121 -6.19 -1.96 -3.80
C VAL A 121 -6.02 -3.06 -2.76
N ASP A 122 -7.07 -3.84 -2.49
CA ASP A 122 -7.02 -4.93 -1.52
C ASP A 122 -6.05 -6.04 -1.96
N ALA A 123 -6.05 -6.38 -3.25
CA ALA A 123 -5.11 -7.35 -3.81
C ALA A 123 -3.65 -6.87 -3.77
N ALA A 124 -3.40 -5.57 -3.94
CA ALA A 124 -2.06 -4.99 -3.88
C ALA A 124 -1.51 -4.85 -2.46
N GLY A 125 -2.38 -4.74 -1.45
CA GLY A 125 -1.99 -4.29 -0.12
C GLY A 125 -1.53 -2.83 -0.10
N LYS A 126 -1.22 -2.32 1.10
CA LYS A 126 -0.77 -0.94 1.31
C LYS A 126 0.52 -0.92 2.11
N SER A 127 1.45 -0.08 1.70
CA SER A 127 2.70 0.17 2.41
C SER A 127 2.79 1.61 2.87
N MET A 128 3.34 1.83 4.06
CA MET A 128 3.64 3.17 4.56
C MET A 128 5.04 3.59 4.11
N LYS A 129 5.13 4.63 3.28
CA LYS A 129 6.39 5.27 2.88
C LYS A 129 6.68 6.41 3.84
N ARG A 130 7.80 6.30 4.57
CA ARG A 130 8.28 7.26 5.58
C ARG A 130 9.76 7.06 5.84
N VAL A 131 10.35 7.90 6.70
CA VAL A 131 11.70 7.69 7.21
C VAL A 131 11.67 6.61 8.31
N TRP A 132 12.52 5.60 8.14
CA TRP A 132 12.75 4.53 9.09
C TRP A 132 14.15 4.67 9.67
N THR A 133 14.25 4.53 10.98
CA THR A 133 15.54 4.39 11.67
C THR A 133 15.84 2.91 11.82
N SER A 134 17.01 2.50 11.35
CA SER A 134 17.54 1.15 11.55
C SER A 134 18.25 1.06 12.89
N LEU A 135 17.90 0.05 13.68
CA LEU A 135 18.50 -0.27 14.96
C LEU A 135 19.08 -1.68 14.91
N TYR A 136 20.28 -1.84 15.44
CA TYR A 136 20.82 -3.13 15.86
C TYR A 136 20.52 -3.32 17.34
N LEU A 137 19.83 -4.41 17.68
CA LEU A 137 19.35 -4.69 19.03
C LEU A 137 19.71 -6.13 19.42
N PRO A 138 20.84 -6.35 20.10
CA PRO A 138 21.19 -7.63 20.69
C PRO A 138 20.40 -7.84 21.97
N VAL A 139 19.71 -8.97 22.07
CA VAL A 139 18.90 -9.31 23.24
C VAL A 139 19.08 -10.77 23.66
N PRO A 140 19.05 -11.07 24.96
CA PRO A 140 18.95 -12.45 25.43
C PRO A 140 17.68 -13.11 24.89
N TYR A 141 17.71 -14.44 24.73
CA TYR A 141 16.56 -15.22 24.27
C TYR A 141 15.28 -14.98 25.08
N SER A 142 15.39 -14.69 26.38
CA SER A 142 14.25 -14.38 27.27
C SER A 142 13.51 -13.10 26.88
N TRP A 143 14.16 -12.19 26.14
CA TRP A 143 13.57 -10.93 25.68
C TRP A 143 13.04 -11.00 24.25
N TYR A 144 13.44 -12.01 23.46
CA TYR A 144 13.16 -12.05 22.02
C TYR A 144 11.67 -11.90 21.68
N GLU A 145 10.79 -12.72 22.26
CA GLU A 145 9.34 -12.63 21.98
C GLU A 145 8.73 -11.30 22.48
N ARG A 146 9.24 -10.77 23.59
CA ARG A 146 8.80 -9.46 24.08
C ARG A 146 9.24 -8.32 23.14
N MET A 147 10.45 -8.41 22.58
CA MET A 147 10.93 -7.42 21.61
C MET A 147 10.11 -7.40 20.33
N LYS A 148 9.68 -8.57 19.82
CA LYS A 148 8.76 -8.64 18.68
C LYS A 148 7.49 -7.84 18.94
N LEU A 149 6.91 -8.00 20.13
CA LEU A 149 5.69 -7.29 20.53
C LEU A 149 5.93 -5.78 20.69
N GLU A 150 7.01 -5.36 21.36
CA GLU A 150 7.30 -3.94 21.57
C GLU A 150 7.66 -3.24 20.24
N VAL A 151 8.46 -3.87 19.37
CA VAL A 151 8.75 -3.34 18.02
C VAL A 151 7.47 -3.13 17.24
N ALA A 152 6.57 -4.12 17.22
CA ALA A 152 5.27 -4.00 16.56
C ALA A 152 4.39 -2.91 17.19
N ALA A 153 4.38 -2.78 18.52
CA ALA A 153 3.59 -1.76 19.24
C ALA A 153 4.02 -0.33 18.91
N PHE A 154 5.30 -0.13 18.56
CA PHE A 154 5.82 1.15 18.09
C PHE A 154 5.71 1.32 16.56
N GLY A 155 5.02 0.41 15.88
CA GLY A 155 4.83 0.42 14.44
C GLY A 155 6.12 0.11 13.66
N GLY A 156 7.08 -0.52 14.32
CA GLY A 156 8.30 -1.03 13.72
C GLY A 156 8.14 -2.45 13.17
N LEU A 157 9.20 -2.92 12.53
CA LEU A 157 9.31 -4.30 12.04
C LEU A 157 10.72 -4.82 12.26
N ILE A 158 10.87 -6.14 12.31
CA ILE A 158 12.15 -6.80 12.36
C ILE A 158 12.53 -7.18 10.93
N ARG A 159 13.63 -6.62 10.44
CA ARG A 159 14.16 -6.89 9.10
C ARG A 159 14.91 -8.21 9.07
N ASP A 160 15.75 -8.45 10.07
CA ASP A 160 16.57 -9.64 10.17
C ASP A 160 16.68 -10.12 11.63
N THR A 161 16.92 -11.42 11.81
CA THR A 161 17.13 -12.04 13.11
C THR A 161 18.23 -13.08 12.99
N GLN A 162 19.29 -12.91 13.78
CA GLN A 162 20.41 -13.85 13.84
C GLN A 162 20.48 -14.48 15.22
N PHE A 163 20.62 -15.81 15.25
CA PHE A 163 20.70 -16.59 16.48
C PHE A 163 22.15 -16.98 16.74
N GLY A 164 22.74 -16.38 17.77
CA GLY A 164 24.10 -16.66 18.24
C GLY A 164 24.11 -16.92 19.74
N ALA A 165 25.11 -16.37 20.42
CA ALA A 165 25.17 -16.36 21.89
C ALA A 165 23.96 -15.61 22.49
N ASP A 166 23.60 -14.49 21.87
CA ASP A 166 22.35 -13.77 22.04
C ASP A 166 21.55 -13.76 20.73
N VAL A 167 20.34 -13.21 20.76
CA VAL A 167 19.53 -12.97 19.57
C VAL A 167 19.80 -11.54 19.07
N GLU A 168 20.30 -11.42 17.85
CA GLU A 168 20.61 -10.14 17.23
C GLU A 168 19.49 -9.73 16.30
N LEU A 169 18.86 -8.59 16.56
CA LEU A 169 17.73 -8.07 15.78
C LEU A 169 18.17 -6.86 14.96
N GLU A 170 17.85 -6.88 13.67
CA GLU A 170 17.82 -5.66 12.86
C GLU A 170 16.39 -5.13 12.85
N VAL A 171 16.15 -4.01 13.53
CA VAL A 171 14.82 -3.42 13.74
C VAL A 171 14.70 -2.15 12.93
N LEU A 172 13.56 -1.95 12.28
CA LEU A 172 13.19 -0.67 11.69
C LEU A 172 12.06 -0.05 12.48
N LEU A 173 12.25 1.19 12.91
CA LEU A 173 11.21 1.97 13.57
C LEU A 173 10.91 3.22 12.76
N PRO A 174 9.65 3.68 12.75
CA PRO A 174 9.35 5.06 12.35
C PRO A 174 10.27 6.02 13.11
N GLU A 175 10.88 6.97 12.38
CA GLU A 175 11.80 7.94 12.97
C GLU A 175 11.17 8.64 14.19
N ALA A 176 9.93 9.11 14.05
CA ALA A 176 9.16 9.76 15.11
C ALA A 176 8.90 8.89 16.35
N ARG A 177 9.02 7.56 16.24
CA ARG A 177 8.81 6.60 17.34
C ARG A 177 10.11 6.02 17.90
N THR A 178 11.26 6.36 17.30
CA THR A 178 12.55 5.81 17.69
C THR A 178 12.92 6.23 19.12
N SER A 179 12.94 7.53 19.44
CA SER A 179 13.30 7.98 20.80
C SER A 179 12.35 7.45 21.88
N PRO A 180 11.01 7.48 21.70
CA PRO A 180 10.09 6.83 22.63
C PRO A 180 10.32 5.32 22.82
N PHE A 181 10.70 4.60 21.76
CA PHE A 181 11.03 3.18 21.85
C PHE A 181 12.31 2.94 22.68
N LEU A 182 13.35 3.75 22.47
CA LEU A 182 14.61 3.63 23.22
C LEU A 182 14.43 3.95 24.72
N GLU A 183 13.56 4.90 25.06
CA GLU A 183 13.15 5.17 26.44
C GLU A 183 12.43 3.96 27.04
N ARG A 184 11.42 3.44 26.34
CA ARG A 184 10.68 2.25 26.74
C ARG A 184 11.60 1.05 26.97
N LEU A 185 12.55 0.81 26.06
CA LEU A 185 13.54 -0.27 26.13
C LEU A 185 14.41 -0.15 27.38
N ARG A 186 14.88 1.06 27.72
CA ARG A 186 15.66 1.31 28.93
C ARG A 186 14.84 1.05 30.19
N ASP A 187 13.61 1.56 30.25
CA ASP A 187 12.75 1.40 31.42
C ASP A 187 12.41 -0.06 31.69
N MET A 188 12.02 -0.81 30.65
CA MET A 188 11.62 -2.20 30.80
C MET A 188 12.78 -3.14 31.13
N SER A 189 13.99 -2.84 30.64
CA SER A 189 15.18 -3.66 30.86
C SER A 189 15.96 -3.27 32.11
N GLY A 190 15.59 -2.19 32.81
CA GLY A 190 16.43 -1.61 33.86
C GLY A 190 17.78 -1.14 33.31
N ALA A 191 17.79 -0.61 32.09
CA ALA A 191 18.96 -0.18 31.32
C ALA A 191 20.01 -1.28 31.03
N THR A 192 19.58 -2.55 30.98
CA THR A 192 20.46 -3.68 30.62
C THR A 192 20.48 -4.00 29.13
N LEU A 193 19.49 -3.51 28.37
CA LEU A 193 19.45 -3.63 26.91
C LEU A 193 19.78 -2.29 26.27
N GLU A 194 20.63 -2.32 25.24
CA GLU A 194 21.03 -1.16 24.46
C GLU A 194 20.80 -1.45 22.97
N ALA A 195 20.20 -0.49 22.26
CA ALA A 195 20.06 -0.54 20.82
C ALA A 195 21.00 0.49 20.17
N LEU A 196 21.63 0.11 19.07
CA LEU A 196 22.53 0.97 18.31
C LEU A 196 21.83 1.44 17.04
N ILE A 197 21.76 2.75 16.80
CA ILE A 197 21.27 3.29 15.53
C ILE A 197 22.32 3.01 14.45
N THR A 198 21.92 2.25 13.43
CA THR A 198 22.80 1.84 12.32
C THR A 198 22.58 2.65 11.05
N GLY A 199 21.47 3.39 10.95
CA GLY A 199 21.21 4.27 9.82
C GLY A 199 19.77 4.74 9.73
N GLN A 200 19.45 5.43 8.64
CA GLN A 200 18.11 5.84 8.28
C GLN A 200 17.84 5.52 6.81
N GLU A 201 16.60 5.18 6.49
CA GLU A 201 16.16 4.96 5.12
C GLU A 201 14.77 5.51 4.86
N TYR A 202 14.55 6.04 3.66
CA TYR A 202 13.24 6.48 3.22
C TYR A 202 12.63 5.42 2.31
N ARG A 203 11.73 4.58 2.85
CA ARG A 203 11.20 3.42 2.14
C ARG A 203 9.77 3.09 2.55
N ALA A 204 9.06 2.43 1.64
CA ALA A 204 7.74 1.88 1.90
C ALA A 204 7.85 0.47 2.52
N PHE A 205 7.19 0.24 3.65
CA PHE A 205 7.03 -1.10 4.23
C PHE A 205 5.55 -1.50 4.30
N PRO A 206 5.23 -2.79 4.03
CA PRO A 206 3.86 -3.27 4.09
C PRO A 206 3.25 -2.99 5.46
N LEU A 207 2.03 -2.45 5.44
CA LEU A 207 1.13 -2.57 6.57
C LEU A 207 0.56 -3.99 6.51
N THR A 208 1.35 -5.01 6.90
CA THR A 208 0.73 -6.29 7.25
C THR A 208 -0.37 -6.00 8.25
N GLU A 209 -1.53 -6.66 8.12
CA GLU A 209 -2.58 -6.61 9.14
C GLU A 209 -1.88 -6.65 10.49
N VAL A 210 -2.00 -5.57 11.25
CA VAL A 210 -1.66 -5.57 12.66
C VAL A 210 -2.57 -6.65 13.23
N SER A 211 -2.06 -7.89 13.26
CA SER A 211 -2.75 -9.03 13.83
C SER A 211 -3.24 -8.56 15.16
N ALA A 212 -4.56 -8.57 15.29
CA ALA A 212 -5.29 -8.20 16.49
C ALA A 212 -4.51 -8.66 17.72
N ALA A 213 -4.18 -7.71 18.59
CA ALA A 213 -4.03 -8.10 19.98
C ALA A 213 -5.40 -8.66 20.42
N PRO A 214 -5.45 -9.82 21.09
CA PRO A 214 -6.70 -10.34 21.64
C PRO A 214 -7.34 -9.36 22.63
#